data_AF-A0A4V2B3I4-F1
#
_entry.id   AF-A0A4V2B3I4-F1
#
_cell.length_a   1.000
_cell.length_b   1.000
_cell.length_c   1.000
_cell.angle_alpha   90.00
_cell.angle_beta   90.00
_cell.angle_gamma   90.00
#
_symmetry.space_group_name_H-M   'P 1'
#
loop_
_entity.id
_entity.type
_entity.pdbx_description
1 polymer ?
#
loop_
_entity_poly.entity_id
_entity_poly.type
_entity_poly.pdbx_seq_one_letter_code
_entity_poly.pdbx_strand_id
1 'polypeptide(L)'
;MNTTNAQNLDLDSVDSLESSEATESLQAHQRRYMTEHSSCAMCDTKLEIRHEINKNDLKLKEEAHCPSCGIRVRSAHHLLH
;
A
#
# COMPACT_ATOMS: atom_id res chain seq x y z
N MET A 1 -29.52 -41.38 -12.57
CA MET A 1 -28.86 -40.43 -13.50
C MET A 1 -28.69 -39.12 -12.75
N ASN A 2 -27.73 -39.12 -11.83
CA ASN A 2 -26.39 -38.54 -11.93
C ASN A 2 -26.40 -37.01 -11.82
N THR A 3 -26.14 -36.62 -10.57
CA THR A 3 -25.63 -35.36 -10.05
C THR A 3 -24.53 -34.76 -10.92
N THR A 4 -24.69 -33.49 -11.32
CA THR A 4 -23.58 -32.67 -11.81
C THR A 4 -23.01 -31.89 -10.63
N ASN A 5 -21.88 -32.40 -10.18
CA ASN A 5 -20.93 -31.76 -9.30
C ASN A 5 -20.08 -30.82 -10.18
N ALA A 6 -19.99 -29.55 -9.83
CA ALA A 6 -18.99 -28.63 -10.38
C ALA A 6 -18.45 -27.79 -9.24
N GLN A 7 -17.29 -28.21 -8.76
CA GLN A 7 -16.38 -27.41 -7.95
C GLN A 7 -15.80 -26.31 -8.84
N ASN A 8 -15.75 -25.07 -8.35
CA ASN A 8 -14.61 -24.18 -8.56
C ASN A 8 -14.57 -23.12 -7.45
N LEU A 9 -13.38 -23.04 -6.86
CA LEU A 9 -12.94 -22.17 -5.78
C LEU A 9 -12.29 -20.94 -6.39
N ASP A 10 -12.77 -19.76 -6.02
CA ASP A 10 -12.02 -18.49 -5.98
C ASP A 10 -12.47 -17.87 -4.64
N LEU A 11 -11.76 -17.80 -3.52
CA LEU A 11 -10.36 -17.44 -3.25
C LEU A 11 -9.92 -16.14 -3.92
N ASP A 12 -10.50 -15.02 -3.46
CA ASP A 12 -9.76 -13.88 -2.88
C ASP A 12 -10.67 -12.65 -2.78
N SER A 13 -11.12 -12.35 -1.56
CA SER A 13 -11.60 -11.01 -1.17
C SER A 13 -11.23 -10.77 0.28
N VAL A 14 -9.93 -10.91 0.55
CA VAL A 14 -9.21 -10.09 1.52
C VAL A 14 -8.87 -8.82 0.73
N ASP A 15 -9.39 -7.64 1.06
CA ASP A 15 -8.92 -6.87 2.20
C ASP A 15 -9.90 -5.72 2.45
N SER A 16 -10.98 -5.98 3.20
CA SER A 16 -11.72 -4.91 3.89
C SER A 16 -11.13 -4.73 5.28
N LEU A 17 -9.86 -4.36 5.36
CA LEU A 17 -9.32 -3.68 6.53
C LEU A 17 -9.82 -2.23 6.52
N GLU A 18 -11.12 -2.07 6.80
CA GLU A 18 -11.56 -0.89 7.54
C GLU A 18 -11.01 -1.06 8.97
N SER A 19 -9.71 -0.80 9.14
CA SER A 19 -9.08 -0.72 10.46
C SER A 19 -9.62 0.52 11.15
N SER A 20 -10.70 0.29 11.86
CA SER A 20 -11.37 1.17 12.80
C SER A 20 -10.55 1.24 14.08
N GLU A 21 -9.36 1.86 14.05
CA GLU A 21 -8.56 2.08 15.26
C GLU A 21 -7.91 3.47 15.26
N ALA A 22 -8.37 4.30 16.22
CA ALA A 22 -7.84 5.61 16.63
C ALA A 22 -7.77 6.70 15.56
N THR A 23 -8.91 7.35 15.27
CA THR A 23 -8.90 8.74 14.76
C THR A 23 -8.48 9.70 15.87
N GLU A 24 -7.22 9.61 16.30
CA GLU A 24 -6.57 10.82 16.78
C GLU A 24 -6.67 11.85 15.65
N SER A 25 -7.23 13.01 15.95
CA SER A 25 -7.31 14.12 15.00
C SER A 25 -5.88 14.47 14.58
N LEU A 26 -5.46 13.97 13.41
CA LEU A 26 -4.16 14.30 12.84
C LEU A 26 -4.00 15.83 12.85
N GLN A 27 -2.85 16.31 13.30
CA GLN A 27 -2.56 17.73 13.23
C GLN A 27 -2.50 18.18 11.76
N ALA A 28 -2.75 19.47 11.51
CA ALA A 28 -2.81 20.00 10.14
C ALA A 28 -1.54 19.69 9.33
N HIS A 29 -0.37 19.75 9.97
CA HIS A 29 0.91 19.44 9.34
C HIS A 29 1.05 17.95 8.95
N GLN A 30 0.49 17.03 9.74
CA GLN A 30 0.51 15.59 9.46
C GLN A 30 -0.37 15.26 8.26
N ARG A 31 -1.58 15.86 8.19
CA ARG A 31 -2.47 15.71 7.03
C ARG A 31 -1.80 16.20 5.74
N ARG A 32 -1.20 17.39 5.80
CA ARG A 32 -0.49 17.97 4.65
C ARG A 32 0.65 17.07 4.18
N TYR A 33 1.47 16.60 5.11
CA TYR A 33 2.55 15.67 4.81
C TYR A 33 2.02 14.39 4.14
N MET A 34 0.96 13.78 4.69
CA MET A 34 0.36 12.59 4.08
C MET A 34 -0.12 12.85 2.66
N THR A 35 -0.83 13.96 2.41
CA THR A 35 -1.32 14.30 1.07
C THR A 35 -0.17 14.50 0.08
N GLU A 36 0.85 15.28 0.46
CA GLU A 36 2.01 15.57 -0.40
C GLU A 36 2.83 14.30 -0.71
N HIS A 37 2.97 13.38 0.26
CA HIS A 37 3.79 12.18 0.10
C HIS A 37 3.04 10.95 -0.44
N SER A 38 1.70 11.04 -0.59
CA SER A 38 0.85 9.98 -1.15
C SER A 38 0.30 10.29 -2.54
N SER A 39 0.65 11.45 -3.11
CA SER A 39 0.17 11.88 -4.44
C SER A 39 1.32 12.03 -5.43
N CYS A 40 1.06 11.73 -6.70
CA CYS A 40 2.02 11.87 -7.77
C CYS A 40 2.28 13.34 -8.09
N ALA A 41 3.53 13.80 -8.02
CA ALA A 41 3.88 15.19 -8.32
C ALA A 41 3.61 15.64 -9.77
N MET A 42 3.32 14.71 -10.69
CA MET A 42 3.10 15.01 -12.10
C MET A 42 1.62 15.02 -12.51
N CYS A 43 0.79 14.17 -11.89
CA CYS A 43 -0.60 13.98 -12.28
C CYS A 43 -1.58 13.86 -11.09
N ASP A 44 -1.10 14.14 -9.87
CA ASP A 44 -1.85 14.10 -8.61
C ASP A 44 -2.54 12.77 -8.28
N THR A 45 -2.28 11.72 -9.07
CA THR A 45 -2.82 10.38 -8.81
C THR A 45 -2.23 9.82 -7.53
N LYS A 46 -3.07 9.22 -6.68
CA LYS A 46 -2.64 8.53 -5.46
C LYS A 46 -1.60 7.45 -5.78
N LEU A 47 -0.50 7.46 -5.05
CA LEU A 47 0.61 6.53 -5.22
C LEU A 47 0.29 5.17 -4.60
N GLU A 48 0.77 4.11 -5.26
CA GLU A 48 0.89 2.79 -4.66
C GLU A 48 2.22 2.72 -3.91
N ILE A 49 2.15 2.52 -2.59
CA ILE A 49 3.33 2.41 -1.72
C ILE A 49 3.48 0.95 -1.30
N ARG A 50 4.66 0.38 -1.52
CA ARG A 50 5.01 -1.00 -1.19
C ARG A 50 6.18 -1.01 -0.20
N HIS A 51 6.09 -1.92 0.76
CA HIS A 51 7.11 -2.14 1.78
C HIS A 51 7.57 -3.59 1.72
N GLU A 52 8.88 -3.78 1.62
CA GLU A 52 9.51 -5.10 1.64
C GLU A 52 10.48 -5.16 2.82
N ILE A 53 10.23 -6.08 3.75
CA ILE A 53 11.08 -6.30 4.92
C ILE A 53 11.99 -7.50 4.65
N ASN A 54 13.29 -7.26 4.59
CA ASN A 54 14.31 -8.29 4.64
C ASN A 54 14.76 -8.49 6.09
N LYS A 55 14.29 -9.59 6.69
CA LYS A 55 14.59 -9.95 8.09
C LYS A 55 16.05 -10.38 8.30
N ASN A 56 16.70 -10.92 7.27
CA ASN A 56 18.09 -11.39 7.37
C ASN A 56 19.05 -10.20 7.46
N ASP A 57 18.78 -9.16 6.66
CA ASP A 57 19.60 -7.96 6.61
C ASP A 57 19.11 -6.84 7.54
N LEU A 58 18.00 -7.08 8.26
CA LEU A 58 17.31 -6.07 9.06
C LEU A 58 17.08 -4.78 8.26
N LYS A 59 16.55 -4.91 7.03
CA LYS A 59 16.32 -3.80 6.11
C LYS A 59 14.85 -3.73 5.72
N LEU A 60 14.30 -2.52 5.75
CA LEU A 60 13.01 -2.17 5.16
C LEU A 60 13.26 -1.40 3.87
N LYS A 61 12.74 -1.90 2.76
CA LYS A 61 12.70 -1.20 1.48
C LYS A 61 11.30 -0.62 1.30
N GLU A 62 11.22 0.67 1.02
CA GLU A 62 9.97 1.36 0.67
C GLU A 62 10.05 1.85 -0.78
N GLU A 63 9.03 1.55 -1.57
CA GLU A 63 8.88 2.05 -2.94
C GLU A 63 7.50 2.66 -3.15
N ALA A 64 7.45 3.80 -3.86
CA ALA A 64 6.19 4.43 -4.25
C ALA A 64 6.13 4.62 -5.77
N HIS A 65 5.04 4.15 -6.37
CA HIS A 65 4.80 4.16 -7.81
C HIS A 65 3.49 4.86 -8.14
N CYS A 66 3.46 5.62 -9.25
CA CYS A 66 2.22 6.15 -9.78
C CYS A 66 1.58 5.16 -10.75
N PRO A 67 0.35 4.67 -10.48
CA PRO A 67 -0.32 3.72 -11.38
C PRO A 67 -0.81 4.37 -12.68
N SER A 68 -0.96 5.69 -12.72
CA SER A 68 -1.46 6.42 -13.90
C SER A 68 -0.36 6.71 -14.91
N CYS A 69 0.77 7.30 -14.49
CA CYS A 69 1.84 7.70 -15.41
C CYS A 69 3.08 6.79 -15.35
N GLY A 70 3.08 5.78 -14.47
CA GLY A 70 4.13 4.74 -14.40
C GLY A 70 5.43 5.19 -13.74
N ILE A 71 5.54 6.44 -13.28
CA ILE A 71 6.77 6.93 -12.67
C ILE A 71 6.98 6.31 -11.28
N ARG A 72 8.25 6.02 -10.96
CA ARG A 72 8.67 5.70 -9.59
C ARG A 72 8.99 7.01 -8.87
N VAL A 73 8.20 7.34 -7.85
CA VAL A 73 8.31 8.62 -7.12
C VAL A 73 9.27 8.51 -5.95
N ARG A 74 9.34 7.34 -5.29
CA ARG A 74 10.17 7.14 -4.09
C ARG A 74 10.79 5.75 -4.07
N SER A 75 12.03 5.67 -3.59
CA SER A 75 12.74 4.42 -3.27
C SER A 75 13.66 4.71 -2.10
N ALA A 76 13.37 4.13 -0.94
CA ALA A 76 14.11 4.35 0.30
C ALA A 76 14.46 3.01 0.96
N HIS A 77 15.59 3.00 1.66
CA HIS A 77 16.05 1.86 2.45
C HIS A 77 16.29 2.31 3.88
N HIS A 78 15.66 1.61 4.83
CA HIS A 78 15.79 1.86 6.26
C HIS A 78 16.44 0.65 6.93
N LEU A 79 17.36 0.89 7.86
CA LEU A 79 17.88 -0.13 8.74
C LEU A 79 16.93 -0.30 9.94
N LEU A 80 16.60 -1.55 10.25
CA LEU A 80 15.82 -1.94 11.41
C LEU A 80 16.81 -2.21 12.54
N HIS A 81 17.10 -1.19 13.34
CA HIS A 81 17.96 -1.29 14.53
C HIS A 81 17.19 -1.74 15.76
#